data_AF-W1I2I6-F1
#
_entry.id   AF-W1I2I6-F1
#
_cell.length_a   1.000
_cell.length_b   1.000
_cell.length_c   1.000
_cell.angle_alpha   90.00
_cell.angle_beta   90.00
_cell.angle_gamma   90.00
#
_symmetry.space_group_name_H-M   'P 1'
#
loop_
_entity.id
_entity.type
_entity.pdbx_description
1 polymer ?
#
loop_
_entity_poly.entity_id
_entity_poly.type
_entity_poly.pdbx_seq_one_letter_code
_entity_poly.pdbx_strand_id
1 'polypeptide(L)'
;MSEKVLVSVFDKVANLYSPVMTEVNQESAIRNFKIGAKQNAQISACPEDYELHLVGFWDDETGKVVGYMGDQSVLLFKAKDLFPAE
;
A
#
# COMPACT_ATOMS: atom_id res chain seq x y z
N MET A 1 10.61 -12.99 -15.42
CA MET A 1 10.89 -12.16 -14.25
C MET A 1 9.57 -11.75 -13.63
N SER A 2 9.22 -12.31 -12.48
CA SER A 2 8.04 -11.88 -11.71
C SER A 2 8.55 -11.13 -10.49
N GLU A 3 8.60 -9.81 -10.58
CA GLU A 3 8.87 -8.98 -9.42
C GLU A 3 7.55 -8.76 -8.67
N LYS A 4 7.45 -9.31 -7.46
CA LYS A 4 6.34 -8.98 -6.57
C LYS A 4 6.56 -7.57 -6.02
N VAL A 5 5.47 -6.88 -5.70
CA VAL A 5 5.53 -5.55 -5.11
C VAL A 5 5.43 -5.66 -3.60
N LEU A 6 6.21 -4.84 -2.91
CA LEU A 6 6.11 -4.65 -1.46
C LEU A 6 5.37 -3.34 -1.21
N VAL A 7 4.25 -3.43 -0.51
CA VAL A 7 3.40 -2.28 -0.22
C VAL A 7 3.13 -2.16 1.28
N SER A 8 2.82 -0.96 1.74
CA SER A 8 2.38 -0.73 3.11
C SER A 8 1.33 0.38 3.14
N VAL A 9 0.41 0.29 4.11
CA VAL A 9 -0.51 1.38 4.42
C VAL A 9 0.22 2.39 5.30
N PHE A 10 0.30 3.61 4.81
CA PHE A 10 0.80 4.76 5.55
C PHE A 10 -0.35 5.46 6.26
N ASP A 11 -0.23 5.59 7.58
CA ASP A 11 -1.12 6.40 8.42
C ASP A 11 -0.46 7.79 8.58
N LYS A 12 -1.09 8.81 8.00
CA LYS A 12 -0.56 10.19 8.00
C LYS A 12 -0.67 10.87 9.36
N VAL A 13 -1.60 10.45 10.21
CA VAL A 13 -1.77 11.02 11.55
C VAL A 13 -0.70 10.45 12.48
N ALA A 14 -0.47 9.13 12.41
CA ALA A 14 0.58 8.48 13.17
C ALA A 14 1.98 8.72 12.58
N ASN A 15 2.07 9.11 11.31
CA ASN A 15 3.30 9.21 10.52
C ASN A 15 4.08 7.89 10.52
N LEU A 16 3.37 6.77 10.33
CA LEU A 16 3.90 5.42 10.42
C LEU A 16 3.39 4.53 9.29
N TYR A 17 4.26 3.61 8.87
CA TYR A 17 3.91 2.52 7.97
C TYR A 17 3.42 1.32 8.77
N SER A 18 2.33 0.72 8.31
CA SER A 18 1.88 -0.60 8.75
C SER A 18 2.88 -1.69 8.34
N PRO A 19 2.74 -2.92 8.85
CA PRO A 19 3.53 -4.06 8.37
C PRO A 19 3.51 -4.16 6.84
N VAL A 20 4.68 -4.40 6.25
CA VAL A 20 4.83 -4.54 4.80
C VAL A 20 4.11 -5.79 4.33
N MET A 21 3.38 -5.67 3.22
CA MET A 21 2.66 -6.74 2.55
C MET A 21 3.28 -7.01 1.18
N THR A 22 3.29 -8.27 0.78
CA THR A 22 3.79 -8.71 -0.53
C THR A 22 2.61 -9.00 -1.45
N GLU A 23 2.61 -8.41 -2.64
CA GLU A 23 1.54 -8.53 -3.62
C GLU A 23 2.11 -8.90 -5.00
N VAL A 24 1.29 -9.56 -5.83
CA VAL A 24 1.76 -10.06 -7.13
C VAL A 24 2.12 -8.95 -8.12
N ASN A 25 1.46 -7.79 -8.02
CA ASN A 25 1.72 -6.57 -8.77
C ASN A 25 0.95 -5.39 -8.15
N GLN A 26 1.14 -4.17 -8.66
CA GLN A 26 0.48 -2.97 -8.12
C GLN A 26 -1.05 -3.01 -8.25
N GLU A 27 -1.59 -3.58 -9.33
CA GLU A 27 -3.05 -3.67 -9.53
C GLU A 27 -3.71 -4.57 -8.49
N SER A 28 -3.09 -5.72 -8.20
CA SER A 28 -3.52 -6.62 -7.12
C SER A 28 -3.44 -5.93 -5.76
N ALA A 29 -2.34 -5.22 -5.48
CA ALA A 29 -2.17 -4.48 -4.25
C ALA A 29 -3.27 -3.43 -4.04
N ILE A 30 -3.58 -2.64 -5.07
CA ILE A 30 -4.64 -1.64 -5.03
C ILE A 30 -6.01 -2.31 -4.81
N ARG A 31 -6.29 -3.41 -5.52
CA ARG A 31 -7.55 -4.15 -5.36
C ARG A 31 -7.70 -4.71 -3.94
N ASN A 32 -6.67 -5.36 -3.42
CA ASN A 32 -6.69 -5.97 -2.09
C ASN A 32 -6.77 -4.91 -1.00
N PHE A 33 -6.07 -3.79 -1.16
CA PHE A 33 -6.21 -2.61 -0.30
C PHE A 33 -7.66 -2.11 -0.28
N LYS A 34 -8.31 -1.95 -1.45
CA LYS A 34 -9.71 -1.50 -1.50
C LYS A 34 -10.67 -2.45 -0.78
N ILE A 35 -10.46 -3.76 -0.89
CA ILE A 35 -11.27 -4.76 -0.18
C ILE A 35 -11.04 -4.66 1.33
N GLY A 36 -9.77 -4.63 1.75
CA GLY A 36 -9.40 -4.53 3.17
C GLY A 36 -9.84 -3.21 3.82
N ALA A 37 -9.70 -2.09 3.10
CA ALA A 37 -10.11 -0.76 3.57
C ALA A 37 -11.61 -0.70 3.87
N LYS A 38 -12.46 -1.31 3.04
CA LYS A 38 -13.91 -1.40 3.29
C LYS A 38 -14.27 -2.25 4.50
N GLN A 39 -13.40 -3.16 4.91
CA GLN A 39 -13.59 -4.04 6.07
C GLN A 39 -12.90 -3.51 7.34
N ASN A 40 -12.11 -2.45 7.22
CA ASN A 40 -11.36 -1.85 8.32
C ASN A 40 -12.10 -0.61 8.83
N ALA A 41 -12.66 -0.70 10.04
CA ALA A 41 -13.46 0.37 10.64
C ALA A 41 -12.70 1.70 10.80
N GLN A 42 -11.38 1.66 11.06
CA GLN A 42 -10.57 2.86 11.21
C GLN A 42 -10.38 3.57 9.87
N ILE A 43 -10.02 2.80 8.82
CA ILE A 43 -9.84 3.35 7.48
C ILE A 43 -11.16 3.87 6.91
N SER A 44 -12.27 3.18 7.13
CA SER A 44 -13.58 3.65 6.67
C SER A 44 -14.08 4.88 7.43
N ALA A 45 -13.69 5.07 8.69
CA ALA A 45 -14.11 6.22 9.50
C ALA A 45 -13.28 7.47 9.19
N CYS A 46 -12.00 7.32 8.87
CA CYS A 46 -11.06 8.42 8.61
C CYS A 46 -10.26 8.17 7.31
N PRO A 47 -10.92 8.09 6.14
CA PRO A 47 -10.26 7.67 4.91
C PRO A 47 -9.25 8.70 4.36
N GLU A 48 -9.33 9.97 4.76
CA GLU A 48 -8.29 10.94 4.46
C GLU A 48 -6.93 10.63 5.08
N ASP A 49 -6.87 9.85 6.17
CA ASP A 49 -5.64 9.63 6.93
C ASP A 49 -4.77 8.52 6.35
N TYR A 50 -5.35 7.65 5.52
CA TYR A 50 -4.70 6.42 5.06
C TYR A 50 -4.38 6.41 3.57
N GLU A 51 -3.16 6.00 3.25
CA GLU A 51 -2.66 5.91 1.88
C GLU A 51 -1.94 4.56 1.68
N LEU A 52 -2.08 3.96 0.50
CA LEU A 52 -1.32 2.77 0.10
C LEU A 52 -0.06 3.21 -0.63
N HIS A 53 1.10 2.74 -0.16
CA HIS A 53 2.40 3.08 -0.71
C HIS A 53 3.14 1.84 -1.20
N LEU A 54 3.81 1.97 -2.34
CA LEU A 54 4.85 1.06 -2.82
C LEU A 54 6.15 1.39 -2.11
N VAL A 55 6.73 0.42 -1.42
CA VAL A 55 7.96 0.58 -0.63
C VAL A 55 9.15 -0.17 -1.22
N GLY A 56 8.90 -1.07 -2.17
CA GLY A 56 9.95 -1.79 -2.89
C GLY A 56 9.41 -2.97 -3.67
N PHE A 57 10.31 -3.87 -4.01
CA PHE A 57 10.04 -5.09 -4.75
C PHE A 57 10.68 -6.29 -4.06
N TRP A 58 10.07 -7.44 -4.27
CA TRP A 58 10.63 -8.72 -3.92
C TRP A 58 11.02 -9.46 -5.20
N ASP A 59 12.31 -9.71 -5.34
CA ASP A 59 12.86 -10.52 -6.43
C ASP A 59 12.67 -12.00 -6.07
N ASP A 60 11.68 -12.63 -6.70
CA ASP A 60 11.35 -14.05 -6.50
C ASP A 60 12.44 -15.00 -6.99
N GLU A 61 13.35 -14.56 -7.86
CA GLU A 61 14.43 -15.40 -8.39
C GLU A 61 15.64 -15.41 -7.43
N THR A 62 15.96 -14.26 -6.84
CA THR A 62 17.15 -14.11 -5.98
C THR A 62 16.85 -14.04 -4.48
N GLY A 63 15.59 -13.90 -4.08
CA GLY A 63 15.17 -13.76 -2.68
C GLY A 63 15.60 -12.45 -2.04
N LYS A 64 15.77 -11.39 -2.86
CA LYS A 64 16.24 -10.08 -2.41
C LYS A 64 15.11 -9.06 -2.37
N VAL A 65 15.18 -8.17 -1.39
CA VAL A 65 14.40 -6.94 -1.37
C VAL A 65 15.12 -5.91 -2.22
N VAL A 66 14.43 -5.34 -3.19
CA VAL A 66 14.92 -4.27 -4.05
C VAL A 66 14.17 -2.99 -3.68
N GLY A 67 14.90 -1.95 -3.27
CA GLY A 67 14.31 -0.65 -2.94
C GLY A 67 13.74 0.03 -4.18
N TYR A 68 12.69 0.83 -4.00
CA TYR A 68 12.21 1.72 -5.06
C TYR A 68 13.18 2.90 -5.22
N MET A 69 13.40 3.36 -6.46
CA MET A 69 14.40 4.38 -6.76
C MET A 69 14.19 5.67 -5.95
N GLY A 70 15.22 6.12 -5.22
CA GLY A 70 15.25 7.42 -4.56
C GLY A 70 14.92 7.44 -3.06
N ASP A 71 15.03 6.31 -2.36
CA ASP A 71 14.78 6.17 -0.90
C ASP A 71 13.38 6.62 -0.44
N GLN A 72 12.46 6.81 -1.37
CA GLN A 72 11.11 7.28 -1.10
C GLN A 72 10.08 6.27 -1.61
N SER A 73 9.06 6.05 -0.77
CA SER A 73 7.90 5.27 -1.17
C SER A 73 7.08 6.01 -2.24
N VAL A 74 6.38 5.26 -3.09
CA VAL A 74 5.47 5.85 -4.09
C VAL A 74 4.03 5.66 -3.66
N LEU A 75 3.26 6.73 -3.64
CA LEU A 75 1.82 6.67 -3.42
C LEU A 75 1.15 5.89 -4.56
N LEU A 76 0.44 4.81 -4.21
CA LEU A 76 -0.36 4.02 -5.15
C LEU A 76 -1.84 4.38 -5.12
N PHE A 77 -2.39 4.63 -3.93
CA PHE A 77 -3.83 4.88 -3.78
C PHE A 77 -4.14 5.62 -2.47
N LYS A 78 -5.10 6.55 -2.48
CA LYS A 78 -5.58 7.21 -1.26
C LYS A 78 -6.90 6.60 -0.82
N ALA A 79 -7.05 6.26 0.46
CA ALA A 79 -8.29 5.65 0.95
C ALA A 79 -9.51 6.55 0.68
N LYS A 80 -9.38 7.88 0.81
CA LYS A 80 -10.45 8.84 0.47
C LYS A 80 -11.03 8.71 -0.94
N ASP A 81 -10.28 8.18 -1.91
CA ASP A 81 -10.78 8.03 -3.28
C ASP A 81 -11.69 6.79 -3.42
N LEU A 82 -11.80 5.97 -2.36
CA LEU A 82 -12.67 4.78 -2.28
C LEU A 82 -14.02 5.07 -1.65
N PHE A 83 -14.08 6.03 -0.73
CA PHE A 83 -15.27 6.37 0.02
C PHE A 83 -15.81 7.70 -0.54
N PRO A 84 -17.07 7.76 -1.00
CA PRO A 84 -17.64 9.00 -1.50
C PRO A 84 -17.62 10.06 -0.40
N ALA A 85 -17.30 11.31 -0.77
CA ALA A 85 -17.52 12.43 0.13
C ALA A 85 -19.03 12.58 0.36
N GLU A 86 -19.44 12.66 1.63
CA GLU A 86 -20.80 13.08 2.00
C GLU A 86 -21.09 14.53 1.58
#